data_AF-A0A7W1H949-F1
#
_entry.id   AF-A0A7W1H949-F1
#
_cell.length_a   1.000
_cell.length_b   1.000
_cell.length_c   1.000
_cell.angle_alpha   90.00
_cell.angle_beta   90.00
_cell.angle_gamma   90.00
#
_symmetry.space_group_name_H-M   'P 1'
#
loop_
_entity.id
_entity.type
_entity.pdbx_description
1 polymer ?
#
loop_
_entity_poly.entity_id
_entity_poly.type
_entity_poly.pdbx_seq_one_letter_code
_entity_poly.pdbx_strand_id
1 'polypeptide(L)'
;MSEKPSEPDPSIVPEILPDEEPVTGKVVRPPDENLGDDRRKLERGPAQKPHPEATPVVQVENVSLAFDEPILEDVSFQANEGETVVVVGESGTGKSTILKLLLRLLVPDKGAVLVDGQDIVDLSFNEALKVRQKMGMVFQSAALFDSLTVFENVAYPLREHTELNEEEIEARVREKLEFVDLEPDKVMSQMPAELSGGMRKRVGIARGMANNPEIMLYDEPTSGLDPLTTATITHLIMKLQKELSVTSIVVSHDIRSSFRMGTKIALLADRRIAYFGTPEDMRKQDDEYIGRFLGGY
;
A
#
# COMPACT_ATOMS: atom_id res chain seq x y z
N MET A 1 29.68 44.18 27.75
CA MET A 1 30.94 43.78 27.10
C MET A 1 31.03 42.27 27.29
N SER A 2 30.73 41.52 26.23
CA SER A 2 30.73 40.06 26.23
C SER A 2 31.20 39.62 24.85
N GLU A 3 32.15 38.69 24.86
CA GLU A 3 33.11 38.40 23.80
C GLU A 3 32.47 37.84 22.53
N LYS A 4 33.01 38.26 21.38
CA LYS A 4 32.72 37.68 20.06
C LYS A 4 33.42 36.31 19.93
N PRO A 5 32.84 35.34 19.21
CA PRO A 5 33.51 34.08 18.91
C PRO A 5 34.65 34.29 17.92
N SER A 6 35.75 33.55 18.15
CA SER A 6 36.98 33.50 17.37
C SER A 6 36.77 32.99 15.93
N GLU A 7 37.39 33.67 14.97
CA GLU A 7 37.51 33.24 13.57
C GLU A 7 38.33 31.94 13.44
N PRO A 8 38.02 31.06 12.48
CA PRO A 8 38.81 29.86 12.22
C PRO A 8 40.12 30.19 11.48
N ASP A 9 41.16 29.44 11.83
CA ASP A 9 42.52 29.49 11.31
C ASP A 9 42.58 29.30 9.77
N PRO A 10 43.24 30.21 9.01
CA PRO A 10 43.27 30.15 7.54
C PRO A 10 44.31 29.17 6.96
N SER A 11 44.88 28.24 7.74
CA SER A 11 46.06 27.46 7.31
C SER A 11 45.82 25.98 6.95
N ILE A 12 44.61 25.57 6.56
CA ILE A 12 44.34 24.18 6.16
C ILE A 12 43.40 24.10 4.95
N VAL A 13 43.93 23.84 3.74
CA VAL A 13 43.59 22.80 2.71
C VAL A 13 44.54 23.01 1.48
N PRO A 14 44.86 22.06 0.57
CA PRO A 14 44.98 20.58 0.58
C PRO A 14 46.39 20.09 0.16
N GLU A 15 46.73 18.83 0.50
CA GLU A 15 47.83 18.12 -0.15
C GLU A 15 47.28 17.29 -1.33
N ILE A 16 47.64 17.70 -2.54
CA ILE A 16 47.26 17.08 -3.82
C ILE A 16 48.35 16.04 -4.14
N LEU A 17 47.98 14.77 -4.23
CA LEU A 17 48.86 13.70 -4.72
C LEU A 17 48.82 13.65 -6.26
N PRO A 18 49.96 13.38 -6.93
CA PRO A 18 50.10 13.56 -8.37
C PRO A 18 49.54 12.40 -9.21
N ASP A 19 49.19 12.75 -10.44
CA ASP A 19 48.72 11.91 -11.54
C ASP A 19 49.67 10.74 -11.89
N GLU A 20 49.14 9.53 -12.01
CA GLU A 20 49.77 8.43 -12.75
C GLU A 20 49.09 8.23 -14.11
N GLU A 21 49.89 8.35 -15.17
CA GLU A 21 49.57 8.16 -16.59
C GLU A 21 49.51 6.68 -17.00
N PRO A 22 49.00 6.35 -18.21
CA PRO A 22 48.14 5.17 -18.43
C PRO A 22 48.90 3.89 -18.79
N VAL A 23 48.42 2.75 -18.27
CA VAL A 23 48.86 1.42 -18.69
C VAL A 23 48.22 1.05 -20.03
N THR A 24 49.10 0.80 -20.99
CA THR A 24 48.81 0.42 -22.38
C THR A 24 48.51 -1.07 -22.50
N GLY A 25 47.26 -1.42 -22.84
CA GLY A 25 46.82 -2.79 -23.14
C GLY A 25 46.31 -2.89 -24.58
N LYS A 26 46.98 -3.69 -25.39
CA LYS A 26 46.78 -3.84 -26.85
C LYS A 26 45.38 -4.33 -27.23
N VAL A 27 44.80 -3.62 -28.18
CA VAL A 27 43.62 -3.97 -28.97
C VAL A 27 43.95 -5.11 -29.94
N VAL A 28 43.11 -6.14 -29.98
CA VAL A 28 43.12 -7.16 -31.04
C VAL A 28 41.74 -7.20 -31.70
N ARG A 29 41.69 -6.95 -33.01
CA ARG A 29 40.62 -7.25 -33.98
C ARG A 29 41.28 -7.45 -35.36
N PRO A 30 40.62 -8.01 -36.39
CA PRO A 30 39.70 -9.16 -36.46
C PRO A 30 40.21 -10.14 -37.56
N PRO A 31 39.35 -10.99 -38.15
CA PRO A 31 38.96 -10.65 -39.53
C PRO A 31 37.46 -10.64 -39.76
N ASP A 32 37.04 -9.59 -40.45
CA ASP A 32 35.76 -9.44 -41.12
C ASP A 32 35.63 -10.46 -42.27
N GLU A 33 34.42 -10.96 -42.51
CA GLU A 33 33.83 -10.96 -43.86
C GLU A 33 32.32 -11.17 -43.83
N ASN A 34 31.60 -10.07 -44.15
CA ASN A 34 30.41 -9.94 -45.01
C ASN A 34 29.20 -10.88 -44.85
N LEU A 35 27.94 -10.47 -45.01
CA LEU A 35 27.20 -9.21 -45.18
C LEU A 35 25.74 -9.68 -45.26
N GLY A 36 24.81 -9.00 -44.60
CA GLY A 36 23.38 -9.34 -44.64
C GLY A 36 22.55 -8.21 -44.05
N ASP A 37 22.43 -7.15 -44.83
CA ASP A 37 21.62 -5.96 -44.60
C ASP A 37 20.12 -6.32 -44.55
N ASP A 38 19.44 -6.02 -43.43
CA ASP A 38 18.03 -5.64 -43.47
C ASP A 38 17.62 -4.91 -42.18
N ARG A 39 17.89 -3.60 -42.13
CA ARG A 39 17.32 -2.70 -41.14
C ARG A 39 15.81 -2.56 -41.39
N ARG A 40 14.99 -3.40 -40.76
CA ARG A 40 13.54 -3.20 -40.64
C ARG A 40 13.14 -2.78 -39.22
N LYS A 41 12.84 -1.49 -39.12
CA LYS A 41 11.73 -0.87 -38.39
C LYS A 41 11.23 -1.58 -37.12
N LEU A 42 11.52 -0.94 -35.99
CA LEU A 42 10.72 -1.01 -34.76
C LEU A 42 9.33 -0.41 -35.02
N GLU A 43 8.39 -1.25 -35.44
CA GLU A 43 6.95 -0.99 -35.35
C GLU A 43 6.35 -2.12 -34.50
N ARG A 44 6.13 -1.90 -33.20
CA ARG A 44 5.26 -2.75 -32.38
C ARG A 44 3.85 -2.16 -32.44
N GLY A 45 2.98 -2.81 -33.21
CA GLY A 45 1.54 -2.57 -33.27
C GLY A 45 0.80 -2.89 -31.95
N PRO A 46 -0.53 -2.70 -31.92
CA PRO A 46 -1.29 -2.43 -30.71
C PRO A 46 -1.58 -3.68 -29.86
N ALA A 47 -1.70 -3.43 -28.54
CA ALA A 47 -2.36 -4.20 -27.48
C ALA A 47 -2.43 -5.73 -27.64
N GLN A 48 -1.62 -6.44 -26.86
CA GLN A 48 -1.80 -7.87 -26.61
C GLN A 48 -3.12 -8.12 -25.87
N LYS A 49 -3.82 -9.16 -26.33
CA LYS A 49 -5.07 -9.72 -25.79
C LYS A 49 -4.92 -10.18 -24.32
N PRO A 50 -6.02 -10.25 -23.55
CA PRO A 50 -6.01 -10.50 -22.11
C PRO A 50 -5.34 -11.83 -21.73
N HIS A 51 -4.55 -11.79 -20.66
CA HIS A 51 -3.98 -12.96 -19.99
C HIS A 51 -5.10 -13.84 -19.38
N PRO A 52 -4.89 -15.17 -19.29
CA PRO A 52 -5.91 -16.12 -18.83
C PRO A 52 -6.26 -15.88 -17.36
N GLU A 53 -7.55 -16.03 -17.05
CA GLU A 53 -8.26 -15.73 -15.79
C GLU A 53 -7.38 -15.54 -14.55
N ALA A 54 -7.20 -14.28 -14.15
CA ALA A 54 -6.57 -13.94 -12.88
C ALA A 54 -7.42 -14.51 -11.74
N THR A 55 -6.81 -15.31 -10.87
CA THR A 55 -7.48 -15.85 -9.69
C THR A 55 -7.71 -14.72 -8.69
N PRO A 56 -8.95 -14.48 -8.25
CA PRO A 56 -9.23 -13.47 -7.25
C PRO A 56 -8.71 -13.91 -5.87
N VAL A 57 -7.88 -13.06 -5.26
CA VAL A 57 -7.31 -13.25 -3.92
C VAL A 57 -8.35 -12.89 -2.84
N VAL A 58 -9.18 -11.89 -3.11
CA VAL A 58 -10.31 -11.50 -2.25
C VAL A 58 -11.59 -11.51 -3.07
N GLN A 59 -12.64 -12.12 -2.55
CA GLN A 59 -13.98 -12.08 -3.11
C GLN A 59 -15.00 -11.79 -2.01
N VAL A 60 -15.92 -10.89 -2.32
CA VAL A 60 -17.10 -10.60 -1.52
C VAL A 60 -18.29 -10.93 -2.43
N GLU A 61 -19.13 -11.87 -2.02
CA GLU A 61 -20.19 -12.43 -2.86
C GLU A 61 -21.55 -12.28 -2.17
N ASN A 62 -22.42 -11.43 -2.73
CA ASN A 62 -23.80 -11.21 -2.29
C ASN A 62 -23.93 -10.90 -0.79
N VAL A 63 -22.95 -10.19 -0.24
CA VAL A 63 -22.84 -9.97 1.19
C VAL A 63 -23.88 -8.98 1.67
N SER A 64 -24.67 -9.39 2.67
CA SER A 64 -25.61 -8.53 3.38
C SER A 64 -25.32 -8.57 4.87
N LEU A 65 -25.41 -7.41 5.53
CA LEU A 65 -25.24 -7.29 6.97
C LEU A 65 -26.13 -6.17 7.52
N ALA A 66 -26.86 -6.48 8.58
CA ALA A 66 -27.61 -5.54 9.39
C ALA A 66 -27.15 -5.59 10.85
N PHE A 67 -27.23 -4.44 11.52
CA PHE A 67 -27.27 -4.40 12.99
C PHE A 67 -28.71 -4.14 13.40
N ASP A 68 -29.01 -2.91 13.84
CA ASP A 68 -30.40 -2.46 14.03
C ASP A 68 -31.06 -2.10 12.68
N GLU A 69 -30.27 -1.61 11.74
CA GLU A 69 -30.68 -1.32 10.37
C GLU A 69 -29.71 -1.99 9.38
N PRO A 70 -30.16 -2.23 8.12
CA PRO A 70 -29.26 -2.70 7.06
C PRO A 70 -28.09 -1.74 6.87
N ILE A 71 -26.87 -2.29 6.84
CA ILE A 71 -25.64 -1.54 6.55
C ILE A 71 -25.11 -1.88 5.15
N LEU A 72 -25.12 -3.17 4.80
CA LEU A 72 -24.74 -3.68 3.49
C LEU A 72 -25.88 -4.54 2.94
N GLU A 73 -26.17 -4.40 1.66
CA GLU A 73 -27.16 -5.20 0.95
C GLU A 73 -26.55 -5.72 -0.35
N ASP A 74 -26.48 -7.05 -0.50
CA ASP A 74 -26.08 -7.71 -1.75
C ASP A 74 -24.76 -7.16 -2.35
N VAL A 75 -23.79 -6.86 -1.49
CA VAL A 75 -22.49 -6.29 -1.88
C VAL A 75 -21.65 -7.38 -2.53
N SER A 76 -21.20 -7.13 -3.76
CA SER A 76 -20.30 -8.03 -4.48
C SER A 76 -19.16 -7.28 -5.15
N PHE A 77 -17.92 -7.74 -4.94
CA PHE A 77 -16.73 -7.30 -5.67
C PHE A 77 -15.59 -8.30 -5.45
N GLN A 78 -14.54 -8.19 -6.27
CA GLN A 78 -13.34 -9.02 -6.13
C GLN A 78 -12.06 -8.19 -6.28
N ALA A 79 -10.95 -8.70 -5.77
CA ALA A 79 -9.62 -8.20 -6.03
C ALA A 79 -8.74 -9.36 -6.52
N ASN A 80 -8.12 -9.19 -7.67
CA ASN A 80 -7.10 -10.11 -8.16
C ASN A 80 -5.75 -9.80 -7.52
N GLU A 81 -4.82 -10.75 -7.63
CA GLU A 81 -3.46 -10.57 -7.10
C GLU A 81 -2.81 -9.28 -7.63
N GLY A 82 -2.27 -8.48 -6.70
CA GLY A 82 -1.61 -7.21 -7.03
C GLY A 82 -2.56 -6.10 -7.48
N GLU A 83 -3.88 -6.26 -7.37
CA GLU A 83 -4.82 -5.16 -7.60
C GLU A 83 -5.01 -4.29 -6.35
N THR A 84 -5.23 -3.00 -6.57
CA THR A 84 -5.70 -2.07 -5.53
C THR A 84 -7.16 -1.75 -5.81
N VAL A 85 -8.06 -2.36 -5.05
CA VAL A 85 -9.49 -2.05 -5.07
C VAL A 85 -9.75 -0.94 -4.06
N VAL A 86 -10.25 0.20 -4.53
CA VAL A 86 -10.65 1.30 -3.65
C VAL A 86 -12.17 1.33 -3.52
N VAL A 87 -12.66 1.06 -2.32
CA VAL A 87 -14.07 1.20 -1.95
C VAL A 87 -14.32 2.65 -1.57
N VAL A 88 -15.10 3.34 -2.40
CA VAL A 88 -15.47 4.74 -2.24
C VAL A 88 -16.96 4.88 -1.96
N GLY A 89 -17.36 5.97 -1.33
CA GLY A 89 -18.76 6.25 -0.99
C GLY A 89 -18.86 7.30 0.09
N GLU A 90 -20.07 7.79 0.34
CA GLU A 90 -20.32 8.82 1.37
C GLU A 90 -19.94 8.34 2.78
N SER A 91 -19.67 9.27 3.69
CA SER A 91 -19.40 8.94 5.09
C SER A 91 -20.58 8.19 5.72
N GLY A 92 -20.30 7.14 6.49
CA GLY A 92 -21.34 6.34 7.17
C GLY A 92 -22.01 5.25 6.33
N THR A 93 -21.61 5.05 5.07
CA THR A 93 -22.20 4.04 4.16
C THR A 93 -21.80 2.59 4.45
N GLY A 94 -20.99 2.32 5.47
CA GLY A 94 -20.55 0.96 5.83
C GLY A 94 -19.23 0.51 5.20
N LYS A 95 -18.43 1.40 4.60
CA LYS A 95 -17.15 1.03 3.98
C LYS A 95 -16.19 0.30 4.93
N SER A 96 -15.96 0.81 6.15
CA SER A 96 -15.08 0.16 7.14
C SER A 96 -15.64 -1.17 7.65
N THR A 97 -16.95 -1.40 7.51
CA THR A 97 -17.60 -2.70 7.81
C THR A 97 -17.11 -3.79 6.85
N ILE A 98 -16.86 -3.45 5.58
CA ILE A 98 -16.29 -4.38 4.59
C ILE A 98 -14.93 -4.90 5.07
N LEU A 99 -14.04 -4.03 5.57
CA LEU A 99 -12.74 -4.45 6.09
C LEU A 99 -12.88 -5.38 7.31
N LYS A 100 -13.85 -5.11 8.18
CA LYS A 100 -14.13 -5.98 9.35
C LYS A 100 -14.65 -7.37 8.93
N LEU A 101 -15.41 -7.45 7.85
CA LEU A 101 -15.86 -8.72 7.27
C LEU A 101 -14.68 -9.49 6.65
N LEU A 102 -13.80 -8.81 5.91
CA LEU A 102 -12.56 -9.41 5.36
C LEU A 102 -11.63 -9.95 6.46
N LEU A 103 -11.53 -9.26 7.59
CA LEU A 103 -10.77 -9.71 8.76
C LEU A 103 -11.51 -10.77 9.61
N ARG A 104 -12.71 -11.19 9.19
CA ARG A 104 -13.61 -12.08 9.93
C ARG A 104 -13.94 -11.62 11.37
N LEU A 105 -13.83 -10.32 11.64
CA LEU A 105 -14.24 -9.68 12.90
C LEU A 105 -15.76 -9.54 12.99
N LEU A 106 -16.43 -9.53 11.84
CA LEU A 106 -17.87 -9.63 11.70
C LEU A 106 -18.20 -10.85 10.83
N VAL A 107 -19.42 -11.35 10.98
CA VAL A 107 -20.00 -12.42 10.15
C VAL A 107 -21.12 -11.77 9.35
N PRO A 108 -21.19 -11.94 8.03
CA PRO A 108 -22.33 -11.45 7.27
C PRO A 108 -23.61 -12.25 7.62
N ASP A 109 -24.78 -11.65 7.45
CA ASP A 109 -26.07 -12.36 7.59
C ASP A 109 -26.35 -13.27 6.39
N LYS A 110 -25.83 -12.87 5.22
CA LYS A 110 -25.94 -13.59 3.94
C LYS A 110 -24.71 -13.34 3.08
N GLY A 111 -24.45 -14.24 2.14
CA GLY A 111 -23.34 -14.17 1.22
C GLY A 111 -22.07 -14.81 1.77
N ALA A 112 -21.00 -14.73 0.99
CA ALA A 112 -19.72 -15.34 1.30
C ALA A 112 -18.59 -14.30 1.20
N VAL A 113 -17.54 -14.53 1.98
CA VAL A 113 -16.30 -13.76 1.90
C VAL A 113 -15.18 -14.75 1.70
N LEU A 114 -14.53 -14.72 0.54
CA LEU A 114 -13.48 -15.67 0.18
C LEU A 114 -12.12 -14.99 0.17
N VAL A 115 -11.13 -15.67 0.75
CA VAL A 115 -9.72 -15.29 0.69
C VAL A 115 -8.96 -16.49 0.13
N ASP A 116 -8.24 -16.31 -0.97
CA ASP A 116 -7.58 -17.39 -1.73
C ASP A 116 -8.53 -18.56 -2.08
N GLY A 117 -9.78 -18.22 -2.40
CA GLY A 117 -10.84 -19.18 -2.70
C GLY A 117 -11.41 -19.93 -1.49
N GLN A 118 -10.92 -19.67 -0.27
CA GLN A 118 -11.49 -20.22 0.97
C GLN A 118 -12.54 -19.26 1.54
N ASP A 119 -13.78 -19.72 1.70
CA ASP A 119 -14.79 -18.98 2.45
C ASP A 119 -14.38 -18.87 3.93
N ILE A 120 -14.28 -17.64 4.42
CA ILE A 120 -13.83 -17.33 5.77
C ILE A 120 -14.98 -17.26 6.79
N VAL A 121 -16.23 -17.29 6.33
CA VAL A 121 -17.42 -17.11 7.17
C VAL A 121 -17.55 -18.21 8.23
N ASP A 122 -17.31 -19.47 7.89
CA ASP A 122 -17.50 -20.60 8.82
C ASP A 122 -16.21 -21.07 9.52
N LEU A 123 -15.12 -20.32 9.39
CA LEU A 123 -13.84 -20.69 10.00
C LEU A 123 -13.90 -20.65 11.53
N SER A 124 -13.24 -21.64 12.14
CA SER A 124 -12.92 -21.56 13.55
C SER A 124 -11.96 -20.39 13.84
N PHE A 125 -11.87 -20.00 15.10
CA PHE A 125 -10.97 -18.92 15.52
C PHE A 125 -9.51 -19.13 15.05
N ASN A 126 -9.00 -20.36 15.16
CA ASN A 126 -7.62 -20.70 14.79
C ASN A 126 -7.40 -20.67 13.26
N GLU A 127 -8.40 -21.04 12.47
CA GLU A 127 -8.34 -20.96 11.01
C GLU A 127 -8.41 -19.50 10.55
N ALA A 128 -9.33 -18.71 11.12
CA ALA A 128 -9.41 -17.28 10.86
C ALA A 128 -8.13 -16.52 11.28
N LEU A 129 -7.41 -17.00 12.30
CA LEU A 129 -6.10 -16.44 12.67
C LEU A 129 -5.05 -16.65 11.58
N LYS A 130 -4.99 -17.85 10.98
CA LYS A 130 -4.07 -18.14 9.86
C LYS A 130 -4.35 -17.27 8.65
N VAL A 131 -5.63 -17.06 8.32
CA VAL A 131 -6.01 -16.14 7.22
C VAL A 131 -5.57 -14.71 7.54
N ARG A 132 -5.80 -14.23 8.77
CA ARG A 132 -5.39 -12.89 9.20
C ARG A 132 -3.87 -12.68 9.16
N GLN A 133 -3.06 -13.71 9.34
CA GLN A 133 -1.60 -13.60 9.22
C GLN A 133 -1.13 -13.25 7.80
N LYS A 134 -1.95 -13.51 6.77
CA LYS A 134 -1.71 -13.06 5.39
C LYS A 134 -2.08 -11.60 5.14
N MET A 135 -2.70 -10.94 6.12
CA MET A 135 -3.27 -9.61 5.99
C MET A 135 -2.56 -8.60 6.88
N GLY A 136 -2.20 -7.45 6.31
CA GLY A 136 -1.85 -6.25 7.06
C GLY A 136 -3.04 -5.30 7.14
N MET A 137 -3.15 -4.54 8.23
CA MET A 137 -4.21 -3.56 8.43
C MET A 137 -3.63 -2.20 8.84
N VAL A 138 -4.10 -1.15 8.17
CA VAL A 138 -3.78 0.25 8.47
C VAL A 138 -5.06 0.99 8.83
N PHE A 139 -5.17 1.36 10.10
CA PHE A 139 -6.36 2.04 10.63
C PHE A 139 -6.35 3.55 10.35
N GLN A 140 -7.54 4.17 10.40
CA GLN A 140 -7.72 5.60 10.14
C GLN A 140 -6.85 6.52 11.02
N SER A 141 -6.57 6.17 12.27
CA SER A 141 -5.67 6.97 13.14
C SER A 141 -4.27 6.37 13.24
N ALA A 142 -3.87 5.51 12.29
CA ALA A 142 -2.77 4.54 12.38
C ALA A 142 -2.94 3.49 13.50
N ALA A 143 -3.57 3.87 14.62
CA ALA A 143 -3.81 3.04 15.80
C ALA A 143 -2.51 2.40 16.31
N LEU A 144 -1.46 3.21 16.43
CA LEU A 144 -0.22 2.82 17.10
C LEU A 144 -0.50 2.59 18.59
N PHE A 145 0.26 1.71 19.21
CA PHE A 145 0.25 1.55 20.66
C PHE A 145 0.99 2.75 21.28
N ASP A 146 0.26 3.62 21.96
CA ASP A 146 0.81 4.85 22.55
C ASP A 146 1.83 4.61 23.66
N SER A 147 1.84 3.40 24.24
CA SER A 147 2.79 2.98 25.27
C SER A 147 4.07 2.35 24.71
N LEU A 148 4.15 2.18 23.39
CA LEU A 148 5.29 1.55 22.72
C LEU A 148 5.98 2.57 21.81
N THR A 149 7.30 2.47 21.71
CA THR A 149 8.10 3.21 20.74
C THR A 149 7.73 2.84 19.30
N VAL A 150 8.22 3.61 18.33
CA VAL A 150 8.11 3.26 16.90
C VAL A 150 8.70 1.88 16.62
N PHE A 151 9.88 1.59 17.15
CA PHE A 151 10.51 0.28 17.02
C PHE A 151 9.59 -0.83 17.51
N GLU A 152 9.11 -0.71 18.76
CA GLU A 152 8.25 -1.73 19.36
C GLU A 152 6.92 -1.89 18.63
N ASN A 153 6.35 -0.81 18.10
CA ASN A 153 5.13 -0.87 17.29
C ASN A 153 5.33 -1.72 16.02
N VAL A 154 6.43 -1.52 15.29
CA VAL A 154 6.71 -2.26 14.05
C VAL A 154 7.22 -3.66 14.35
N ALA A 155 7.96 -3.86 15.44
CA ALA A 155 8.45 -5.15 15.91
C ALA A 155 7.33 -6.06 16.45
N TYR A 156 6.24 -5.49 16.97
CA TYR A 156 5.15 -6.24 17.59
C TYR A 156 4.64 -7.43 16.75
N PRO A 157 4.17 -7.24 15.50
CA PRO A 157 3.71 -8.37 14.67
C PRO A 157 4.82 -9.40 14.35
N LEU A 158 6.09 -8.98 14.31
CA LEU A 158 7.21 -9.90 14.09
C LEU A 158 7.41 -10.80 15.31
N ARG A 159 7.41 -10.23 16.52
CA ARG A 159 7.55 -10.97 17.79
C ARG A 159 6.39 -11.95 18.03
N GLU A 160 5.18 -11.58 17.64
CA GLU A 160 3.98 -12.39 17.90
C GLU A 160 3.78 -13.54 16.90
N HIS A 161 4.32 -13.42 15.68
CA HIS A 161 3.96 -14.31 14.57
C HIS A 161 5.16 -14.91 13.83
N THR A 162 6.37 -14.68 14.31
CA THR A 162 7.60 -15.26 13.74
C THR A 162 8.49 -15.84 14.83
N GLU A 163 9.47 -16.66 14.44
CA GLU A 163 10.51 -17.20 15.34
C GLU A 163 11.83 -16.44 15.21
N LEU A 164 11.80 -15.21 14.68
CA LEU A 164 12.98 -14.39 14.48
C LEU A 164 13.59 -13.97 15.83
N ASN A 165 14.92 -13.91 15.88
CA ASN A 165 15.62 -13.33 17.02
C ASN A 165 15.60 -11.79 16.98
N GLU A 166 15.98 -11.14 18.08
CA GLU A 166 15.89 -9.67 18.18
C GLU A 166 16.78 -8.91 17.17
N GLU A 167 17.93 -9.47 16.78
CA GLU A 167 18.79 -8.85 15.75
C GLU A 167 18.12 -8.91 14.37
N GLU A 168 17.48 -10.03 14.04
CA GLU A 168 16.69 -10.19 12.82
C GLU A 168 15.45 -9.29 12.81
N ILE A 169 14.78 -9.15 13.96
CA ILE A 169 13.65 -8.24 14.13
C ILE A 169 14.09 -6.80 13.92
N GLU A 170 15.22 -6.37 14.52
CA GLU A 170 15.74 -5.02 14.32
C GLU A 170 16.05 -4.74 12.85
N ALA A 171 16.72 -5.66 12.16
CA ALA A 171 17.01 -5.53 10.74
C ALA A 171 15.73 -5.37 9.91
N ARG A 172 14.68 -6.16 10.20
CA ARG A 172 13.38 -6.06 9.52
C ARG A 172 12.68 -4.74 9.81
N VAL A 173 12.67 -4.29 11.07
CA VAL A 173 12.06 -3.00 11.43
C VAL A 173 12.74 -1.85 10.69
N ARG A 174 14.08 -1.85 10.63
CA ARG A 174 14.85 -0.85 9.86
C ARG A 174 14.45 -0.85 8.39
N GLU A 175 14.44 -2.02 7.75
CA GLU A 175 14.01 -2.19 6.36
C GLU A 175 12.60 -1.62 6.12
N LYS A 176 11.64 -1.90 7.02
CA LYS A 176 10.26 -1.42 6.87
C LYS A 176 10.13 0.08 7.09
N LEU A 177 10.89 0.65 8.02
CA LEU A 177 10.91 2.10 8.24
C LEU A 177 11.54 2.85 7.07
N GLU A 178 12.64 2.33 6.51
CA GLU A 178 13.26 2.87 5.30
C GLU A 178 12.32 2.78 4.10
N PHE A 179 11.61 1.66 3.93
CA PHE A 179 10.65 1.49 2.85
C PHE A 179 9.55 2.58 2.83
N VAL A 180 9.12 3.02 4.03
CA VAL A 180 8.14 4.09 4.21
C VAL A 180 8.77 5.50 4.34
N ASP A 181 10.00 5.67 3.87
CA ASP A 181 10.73 6.95 3.87
C ASP A 181 10.88 7.57 5.27
N LEU A 182 11.14 6.74 6.28
CA LEU A 182 11.50 7.17 7.64
C LEU A 182 12.94 6.74 7.95
N GLU A 183 13.74 7.66 8.50
CA GLU A 183 15.11 7.37 8.92
C GLU A 183 15.11 6.59 10.25
N PRO A 184 15.45 5.28 10.27
CA PRO A 184 15.27 4.45 11.46
C PRO A 184 16.04 4.97 12.68
N ASP A 185 17.28 5.43 12.46
CA ASP A 185 18.16 5.96 13.51
C ASP A 185 17.58 7.17 14.25
N LYS A 186 16.66 7.90 13.61
CA LYS A 186 15.99 9.06 14.20
C LYS A 186 14.66 8.71 14.85
N VAL A 187 13.90 7.79 14.25
CA VAL A 187 12.50 7.57 14.63
C VAL A 187 12.28 6.39 15.56
N MET A 188 13.15 5.37 15.55
CA MET A 188 12.90 4.10 16.25
C MET A 188 12.64 4.27 17.76
N SER A 189 13.35 5.18 18.42
CA SER A 189 13.20 5.44 19.85
C SER A 189 12.07 6.42 20.19
N GLN A 190 11.43 7.04 19.20
CA GLN A 190 10.36 8.01 19.41
C GLN A 190 9.06 7.32 19.81
N MET A 191 8.26 8.02 20.61
CA MET A 191 6.90 7.65 20.97
C MET A 191 5.91 8.20 19.92
N PRO A 192 4.74 7.58 19.72
CA PRO A 192 3.73 8.04 18.75
C PRO A 192 3.32 9.52 18.91
N ALA A 193 3.34 10.03 20.14
CA ALA A 193 3.03 11.43 20.47
C ALA A 193 4.06 12.43 19.92
N GLU A 194 5.30 11.99 19.67
CA GLU A 194 6.39 12.83 19.15
C GLU A 194 6.39 12.91 17.61
N LEU A 195 5.57 12.10 16.95
CA LEU A 195 5.50 12.02 15.50
C LEU A 195 4.52 13.05 14.91
N SER A 196 4.79 13.50 13.69
CA SER A 196 3.77 14.20 12.90
C SER A 196 2.64 13.25 12.47
N GLY A 197 1.48 13.77 12.05
CA GLY A 197 0.37 12.95 11.58
C GLY A 197 0.76 12.04 10.41
N GLY A 198 1.53 12.57 9.45
CA GLY A 198 2.07 11.79 8.33
C GLY A 198 3.09 10.74 8.75
N MET A 199 3.95 11.04 9.74
CA MET A 199 4.88 10.05 10.30
C MET A 199 4.14 8.91 10.98
N ARG A 200 3.12 9.20 11.81
CA ARG A 200 2.29 8.15 12.44
C ARG A 200 1.66 7.21 11.41
N LYS A 201 1.12 7.76 10.31
CA LYS A 201 0.53 6.98 9.22
C LYS A 201 1.56 6.06 8.54
N ARG A 202 2.76 6.57 8.27
CA ARG A 202 3.86 5.80 7.68
C ARG A 202 4.33 4.68 8.61
N VAL A 203 4.46 4.93 9.92
CA VAL A 203 4.72 3.87 10.92
C VAL A 203 3.58 2.86 10.95
N GLY A 204 2.32 3.29 10.84
CA GLY A 204 1.16 2.40 10.74
C GLY A 204 1.24 1.47 9.53
N ILE A 205 1.67 1.98 8.38
CA ILE A 205 1.93 1.18 7.16
C ILE A 205 3.10 0.21 7.41
N ALA A 206 4.22 0.68 7.95
CA ALA A 206 5.39 -0.15 8.26
C ALA A 206 5.03 -1.33 9.19
N ARG A 207 4.24 -1.07 10.23
CA ARG A 207 3.72 -2.11 11.12
C ARG A 207 2.78 -3.07 10.37
N GLY A 208 1.86 -2.55 9.57
CA GLY A 208 0.92 -3.37 8.80
C GLY A 208 1.63 -4.31 7.82
N MET A 209 2.72 -3.85 7.20
CA MET A 209 3.51 -4.63 6.24
C MET A 209 4.65 -5.44 6.86
N ALA A 210 4.82 -5.42 8.20
CA ALA A 210 6.00 -5.97 8.86
C ALA A 210 6.24 -7.45 8.55
N ASN A 211 5.16 -8.24 8.50
CA ASN A 211 5.19 -9.67 8.19
C ASN A 211 5.09 -9.99 6.68
N ASN A 212 5.33 -9.01 5.80
CA ASN A 212 5.20 -9.17 4.33
C ASN A 212 3.85 -9.79 3.92
N PRO A 213 2.71 -9.16 4.30
CA PRO A 213 1.40 -9.70 3.99
C PRO A 213 1.12 -9.71 2.48
N GLU A 214 0.35 -10.69 2.03
CA GLU A 214 -0.14 -10.80 0.64
C GLU A 214 -1.25 -9.77 0.37
N ILE A 215 -1.99 -9.39 1.42
CA ILE A 215 -3.13 -8.47 1.37
C ILE A 215 -2.91 -7.31 2.34
N MET A 216 -3.10 -6.08 1.90
CA MET A 216 -3.14 -4.90 2.76
C MET A 216 -4.53 -4.27 2.77
N LEU A 217 -5.05 -4.01 3.97
CA LEU A 217 -6.34 -3.38 4.20
C LEU A 217 -6.10 -1.96 4.76
N TYR A 218 -6.74 -0.96 4.18
CA TYR A 218 -6.58 0.44 4.59
C TYR A 218 -7.93 1.06 4.90
N ASP A 219 -8.10 1.58 6.11
CA ASP A 219 -9.27 2.34 6.51
C ASP A 219 -8.93 3.83 6.53
N GLU A 220 -9.40 4.57 5.52
CA GLU A 220 -9.22 6.03 5.40
C GLU A 220 -7.75 6.46 5.57
N PRO A 221 -6.80 5.91 4.78
CA PRO A 221 -5.37 6.09 5.00
C PRO A 221 -4.92 7.55 4.87
N THR A 222 -5.59 8.35 4.04
CA THR A 222 -5.27 9.75 3.74
C THR A 222 -6.11 10.77 4.51
N SER A 223 -7.08 10.33 5.32
CA SER A 223 -7.99 11.23 6.03
C SER A 223 -7.28 12.11 7.06
N GLY A 224 -7.66 13.39 7.13
CA GLY A 224 -7.10 14.37 8.08
C GLY A 224 -5.67 14.83 7.77
N LEU A 225 -5.14 14.51 6.58
CA LEU A 225 -3.79 14.90 6.16
C LEU A 225 -3.85 16.08 5.18
N ASP A 226 -2.78 16.88 5.17
CA ASP A 226 -2.59 17.90 4.15
C ASP A 226 -2.33 17.26 2.76
N PRO A 227 -2.53 18.00 1.64
CA PRO A 227 -2.40 17.45 0.30
C PRO A 227 -1.03 16.82 -0.01
N LEU A 228 0.06 17.36 0.53
CA LEU A 228 1.40 16.83 0.29
C LEU A 228 1.56 15.48 0.99
N THR A 229 1.17 15.40 2.26
CA THR A 229 1.22 14.15 3.02
C THR A 229 0.28 13.08 2.43
N THR A 230 -0.92 13.47 1.97
CA THR A 230 -1.85 12.59 1.26
C THR A 230 -1.21 12.00 -0.01
N ALA A 231 -0.48 12.81 -0.78
CA ALA A 231 0.22 12.36 -1.98
C ALA A 231 1.32 11.34 -1.64
N THR A 232 2.05 11.54 -0.53
CA THR A 232 3.06 10.61 -0.01
C THR A 232 2.45 9.27 0.40
N ILE A 233 1.37 9.26 1.20
CA ILE A 233 0.69 8.01 1.60
C ILE A 233 0.14 7.27 0.38
N THR A 234 -0.49 7.98 -0.54
CA THR A 234 -0.98 7.42 -1.81
C THR A 234 0.17 6.79 -2.61
N HIS A 235 1.33 7.45 -2.67
CA HIS A 235 2.50 6.92 -3.35
C HIS A 235 3.03 5.64 -2.69
N LEU A 236 3.05 5.57 -1.35
CA LEU A 236 3.47 4.37 -0.62
C LEU A 236 2.55 3.18 -0.90
N ILE A 237 1.23 3.38 -0.96
CA ILE A 237 0.27 2.31 -1.32
C ILE A 237 0.56 1.82 -2.74
N MET A 238 0.77 2.74 -3.68
CA MET A 238 1.14 2.37 -5.06
C MET A 238 2.50 1.66 -5.13
N LYS A 239 3.46 2.06 -4.28
CA LYS A 239 4.80 1.44 -4.21
C LYS A 239 4.70 0.00 -3.73
N LEU A 240 3.93 -0.27 -2.67
CA LEU A 240 3.65 -1.63 -2.19
C LEU A 240 3.06 -2.53 -3.30
N GLN A 241 2.07 -2.01 -4.02
CA GLN A 241 1.45 -2.73 -5.13
C GLN A 241 2.45 -3.03 -6.26
N LYS A 242 3.29 -2.05 -6.64
CA LYS A 242 4.22 -2.20 -7.78
C LYS A 242 5.47 -3.01 -7.48
N GLU A 243 6.05 -2.83 -6.31
CA GLU A 243 7.33 -3.45 -5.95
C GLU A 243 7.16 -4.81 -5.28
N LEU A 244 6.05 -5.01 -4.55
CA LEU A 244 5.83 -6.23 -3.76
C LEU A 244 4.59 -7.03 -4.20
N SER A 245 3.89 -6.60 -5.25
CA SER A 245 2.68 -7.27 -5.77
C SER A 245 1.57 -7.46 -4.72
N VAL A 246 1.54 -6.60 -3.69
CA VAL A 246 0.57 -6.68 -2.61
C VAL A 246 -0.83 -6.32 -3.12
N THR A 247 -1.80 -7.19 -2.84
CA THR A 247 -3.22 -6.92 -3.12
C THR A 247 -3.77 -5.97 -2.07
N SER A 248 -4.43 -4.89 -2.47
CA SER A 248 -4.87 -3.85 -1.53
C SER A 248 -6.36 -3.59 -1.60
N ILE A 249 -7.02 -3.57 -0.44
CA ILE A 249 -8.39 -3.05 -0.29
C ILE A 249 -8.32 -1.75 0.49
N VAL A 250 -8.65 -0.64 -0.17
CA VAL A 250 -8.61 0.69 0.43
C VAL A 250 -10.03 1.22 0.58
N VAL A 251 -10.42 1.58 1.79
CA VAL A 251 -11.64 2.35 2.05
C VAL A 251 -11.26 3.82 2.08
N SER A 252 -11.93 4.64 1.27
CA SER A 252 -11.72 6.09 1.29
C SER A 252 -12.96 6.88 0.87
N HIS A 253 -13.05 8.14 1.29
CA HIS A 253 -13.95 9.12 0.70
C HIS A 253 -13.24 10.11 -0.23
N ASP A 254 -11.89 10.15 -0.25
CA ASP A 254 -11.14 11.05 -1.14
C ASP A 254 -11.03 10.46 -2.54
N ILE A 255 -11.91 10.93 -3.43
CA ILE A 255 -11.98 10.48 -4.83
C ILE A 255 -10.66 10.71 -5.56
N ARG A 256 -9.98 11.84 -5.37
CA ARG A 256 -8.77 12.17 -6.14
C ARG A 256 -7.64 11.18 -5.85
N SER A 257 -7.40 10.91 -4.57
CA SER A 257 -6.41 9.91 -4.16
C SER A 257 -6.83 8.50 -4.56
N SER A 258 -8.12 8.18 -4.43
CA SER A 258 -8.70 6.88 -4.83
C SER A 258 -8.46 6.57 -6.30
N PHE A 259 -8.72 7.53 -7.19
CA PHE A 259 -8.50 7.39 -8.63
C PHE A 259 -7.03 7.30 -9.02
N ARG A 260 -6.12 7.79 -8.17
CA ARG A 260 -4.69 7.73 -8.40
C ARG A 260 -4.10 6.37 -8.00
N MET A 261 -4.56 5.78 -6.91
CA MET A 261 -4.03 4.50 -6.41
C MET A 261 -4.80 3.26 -6.86
N GLY A 262 -6.10 3.40 -7.17
CA GLY A 262 -6.96 2.27 -7.48
C GLY A 262 -6.75 1.73 -8.90
N THR A 263 -6.53 0.42 -9.00
CA THR A 263 -6.68 -0.31 -10.27
C THR A 263 -8.16 -0.58 -10.55
N LYS A 264 -8.96 -0.73 -9.49
CA LYS A 264 -10.42 -0.82 -9.51
C LYS A 264 -11.03 0.11 -8.47
N ILE A 265 -12.21 0.63 -8.78
CA ILE A 265 -13.06 1.40 -7.87
C ILE A 265 -14.34 0.62 -7.63
N ALA A 266 -14.73 0.48 -6.37
CA ALA A 266 -16.02 -0.02 -5.95
C ALA A 266 -16.80 1.13 -5.29
N LEU A 267 -17.84 1.63 -5.95
CA LEU A 267 -18.69 2.70 -5.40
C LEU A 267 -19.78 2.07 -4.54
N LEU A 268 -19.69 2.25 -3.23
CA LEU A 268 -20.70 1.89 -2.25
C LEU A 268 -21.71 3.04 -2.10
N ALA A 269 -22.93 2.81 -2.56
CA ALA A 269 -24.04 3.76 -2.52
C ALA A 269 -25.32 3.01 -2.20
N ASP A 270 -26.18 3.62 -1.36
CA ASP A 270 -27.43 3.00 -0.92
C ASP A 270 -27.25 1.54 -0.45
N ARG A 271 -26.17 1.30 0.31
CA ARG A 271 -25.77 -0.01 0.90
C ARG A 271 -25.33 -1.07 -0.13
N ARG A 272 -25.27 -0.74 -1.42
CA ARG A 272 -24.94 -1.64 -2.54
C ARG A 272 -23.72 -1.15 -3.30
N ILE A 273 -23.10 -2.04 -4.08
CA ILE A 273 -22.05 -1.65 -5.02
C ILE A 273 -22.72 -1.15 -6.29
N ALA A 274 -22.83 0.17 -6.42
CA ALA A 274 -23.42 0.84 -7.58
C ALA A 274 -22.51 0.81 -8.81
N TYR A 275 -21.20 0.68 -8.60
CA TYR A 275 -20.22 0.55 -9.67
C TYR A 275 -19.03 -0.29 -9.20
N PHE A 276 -18.55 -1.18 -10.08
CA PHE A 276 -17.28 -1.86 -9.90
C PHE A 276 -16.53 -1.95 -11.23
N GLY A 277 -15.35 -1.35 -11.32
CA GLY A 277 -14.60 -1.29 -12.57
C GLY A 277 -13.36 -0.40 -12.48
N THR A 278 -12.75 -0.07 -13.61
CA THR A 278 -11.55 0.79 -13.61
C THR A 278 -11.93 2.25 -13.31
N PRO A 279 -11.01 3.07 -12.77
CA PRO A 279 -11.26 4.51 -12.64
C PRO A 279 -11.55 5.20 -13.98
N GLU A 280 -10.92 4.75 -15.06
CA GLU A 280 -11.13 5.31 -16.41
C GLU A 280 -12.53 5.04 -16.95
N ASP A 281 -13.05 3.83 -16.74
CA ASP A 281 -14.40 3.46 -17.17
C ASP A 281 -15.47 4.12 -16.31
N MET A 282 -15.18 4.38 -15.03
CA MET A 282 -16.08 5.10 -14.13
C MET A 282 -16.33 6.52 -14.63
N ARG A 283 -15.29 7.21 -15.12
CA ARG A 283 -15.41 8.58 -15.67
C ARG A 283 -16.26 8.65 -16.93
N LYS A 284 -16.44 7.54 -17.63
CA LYS A 284 -17.21 7.46 -18.87
C LYS A 284 -18.66 7.04 -18.63
N GLN A 285 -19.04 6.72 -17.38
CA GLN A 285 -20.41 6.34 -17.05
C GLN A 285 -21.35 7.53 -17.24
N ASP A 286 -22.45 7.30 -17.94
CA ASP A 286 -23.56 8.24 -18.08
C ASP A 286 -24.63 7.92 -17.03
N ASP A 287 -24.24 8.05 -15.76
CA ASP A 287 -25.10 7.83 -14.60
C ASP A 287 -25.11 9.10 -13.74
N GLU A 288 -26.30 9.61 -13.42
CA GLU A 288 -26.46 10.87 -12.70
C GLU A 288 -25.91 10.81 -11.27
N TYR A 289 -25.98 9.66 -10.60
CA TYR A 289 -25.42 9.49 -9.27
C TYR A 289 -23.89 9.48 -9.33
N ILE A 290 -23.30 8.69 -10.24
CA ILE A 290 -21.85 8.65 -10.45
C ILE A 290 -21.35 10.04 -10.85
N GLY A 291 -22.03 10.72 -11.78
CA GLY A 291 -21.68 12.07 -12.21
C GLY A 291 -21.70 13.08 -11.05
N ARG A 292 -22.71 13.03 -10.17
CA ARG A 292 -22.78 13.87 -8.97
C ARG A 292 -21.68 13.53 -7.96
N PHE A 293 -21.43 12.24 -7.72
CA PHE A 293 -20.38 11.77 -6.82
C PHE A 293 -19.00 12.26 -7.30
N LEU A 294 -18.72 12.18 -8.61
CA LEU A 294 -17.48 12.67 -9.21
C LEU A 294 -17.39 14.21 -9.25
N GLY A 295 -18.51 14.89 -9.53
CA GLY A 295 -18.58 16.35 -9.67
C GLY A 295 -18.55 17.13 -8.35
N GLY A 296 -18.68 16.45 -7.21
CA GLY A 296 -18.55 17.04 -5.88
C GLY A 296 -17.12 17.39 -5.44
N TYR A 297 -16.12 17.25 -6.32
CA TYR A 297 -14.68 17.40 -6.03
C TYR A 297 -13.91 18.26 -7.03
#